data_AF-A0A0J9C6S0-F1
#
_entry.id   AF-A0A0J9C6S0-F1
#
_cell.length_a   1.000
_cell.length_b   1.000
_cell.length_c   1.000
_cell.angle_alpha   90.00
_cell.angle_beta   90.00
_cell.angle_gamma   90.00
#
_symmetry.space_group_name_H-M   'P 1'
#
loop_
_entity.id
_entity.type
_entity.pdbx_description
1 polymer ?
#
loop_
_entity_poly.entity_id
_entity_poly.type
_entity_poly.pdbx_seq_one_letter_code
_entity_poly.pdbx_strand_id
1 'polypeptide(L)' 'MNYFTKERIEKLAEDQEVARRLLEFASMDGAAFFEEVRSHLSPEDLEDYLKENPDERKYYNSSEQRKNGGKSGR' A
#
# COMPACT_ATOMS: atom_id res chain seq x y z
N MET A 1 10.88 -21.22 8.85
CA MET A 1 10.39 -21.88 7.62
C MET A 1 10.80 -21.02 6.43
N ASN A 2 11.52 -21.57 5.46
CA ASN A 2 11.70 -20.90 4.16
C ASN A 2 10.46 -21.21 3.33
N TYR A 3 9.47 -20.33 3.38
CA TYR A 3 8.20 -20.49 2.65
C TYR A 3 8.38 -20.55 1.14
N PHE A 4 9.51 -20.05 0.63
CA PHE A 4 9.88 -20.10 -0.78
C PHE A 4 11.22 -20.83 -0.93
N THR A 5 11.20 -21.98 -1.61
CA THR A 5 12.42 -22.66 -2.06
C THR A 5 12.98 -21.93 -3.28
N LYS A 6 14.29 -22.06 -3.55
CA LYS A 6 14.93 -21.43 -4.71
C LYS A 6 14.21 -21.75 -6.03
N GLU A 7 13.85 -23.02 -6.22
CA GLU A 7 13.10 -23.46 -7.41
C GLU A 7 11.73 -22.77 -7.54
N ARG A 8 11.02 -22.53 -6.42
CA ARG A 8 9.74 -21.81 -6.44
C ARG A 8 9.91 -20.34 -6.77
N ILE A 9 11.00 -19.71 -6.31
CA ILE A 9 11.31 -18.32 -6.66
C ILE A 9 11.63 -18.22 -8.16
N GLU A 10 12.41 -19.14 -8.70
CA GLU A 10 12.72 -19.19 -10.13
C GLU A 10 11.44 -19.34 -10.97
N LYS A 11 10.54 -20.25 -10.59
CA LYS A 11 9.23 -20.40 -11.25
C LYS A 11 8.35 -19.15 -11.17
N LEU A 12 8.34 -18.46 -10.03
CA LEU A 12 7.59 -17.20 -9.88
C LEU A 12 8.20 -16.05 -10.69
N ALA A 13 9.52 -16.06 -10.91
CA ALA A 13 10.21 -15.05 -11.71
C ALA A 13 9.89 -15.17 -13.21
N GLU A 14 9.52 -16.35 -13.69
CA GLU A 14 9.08 -16.60 -15.07
C GLU A 14 7.60 -16.23 -15.31
N ASP A 15 6.83 -15.97 -14.24
CA ASP A 15 5.40 -15.66 -14.32
C ASP A 15 5.18 -14.18 -14.69
N GLN A 16 4.50 -13.95 -15.83
CA GLN A 16 4.22 -12.61 -16.33
C GLN A 16 3.30 -11.80 -15.41
N GLU A 17 2.36 -12.44 -14.70
CA GLU A 17 1.47 -11.77 -13.75
C GLU A 17 2.25 -11.32 -12.50
N VAL A 18 3.20 -12.15 -12.04
CA VAL A 18 4.11 -11.77 -10.95
C VAL A 18 4.99 -10.60 -11.35
N ALA A 19 5.62 -10.65 -12.52
CA ALA A 19 6.43 -9.56 -13.04
C ALA A 19 5.62 -8.26 -13.17
N ARG A 20 4.38 -8.36 -13.68
CA ARG A 20 3.47 -7.22 -13.79
C ARG A 20 3.14 -6.62 -12.42
N ARG A 21 2.75 -7.44 -11.44
CA ARG A 21 2.45 -6.96 -10.07
C ARG A 21 3.64 -6.29 -9.41
N LEU A 22 4.84 -6.85 -9.59
CA LEU A 22 6.07 -6.25 -9.06
C LEU A 22 6.37 -4.91 -9.73
N LEU A 23 6.12 -4.78 -11.04
CA LEU A 23 6.27 -3.52 -11.75
C LEU A 23 5.24 -2.48 -11.30
N GLU A 24 3.97 -2.87 -11.15
CA GLU A 24 2.91 -2.01 -10.62
C GLU A 24 3.27 -1.52 -9.21
N PHE A 25 3.75 -2.42 -8.35
CA PHE A 25 4.24 -2.08 -7.01
C PHE A 25 5.44 -1.12 -7.04
N ALA A 26 6.46 -1.41 -7.85
CA ALA A 26 7.66 -0.57 -7.97
C ALA A 26 7.38 0.81 -8.57
N SER A 27 6.31 0.93 -9.36
CA SER A 27 5.89 2.18 -10.00
C SER A 27 4.89 2.98 -9.15
N MET A 28 4.42 2.41 -8.04
CA MET A 28 3.42 3.02 -7.16
C MET A 28 4.05 4.15 -6.35
N ASP A 29 3.42 5.33 -6.34
CA ASP A 29 3.85 6.41 -5.48
C ASP A 29 3.47 6.14 -4.01
N GLY A 30 4.14 6.81 -3.08
CA GLY A 30 3.95 6.56 -1.65
C GLY A 30 2.51 6.81 -1.16
N ALA A 31 1.75 7.70 -1.81
CA ALA A 31 0.35 7.92 -1.44
C ALA A 31 -0.56 6.79 -1.93
N ALA A 32 -0.34 6.30 -3.16
CA ALA A 32 -1.04 5.14 -3.69
C ALA A 32 -0.74 3.86 -2.88
N PHE A 33 0.53 3.65 -2.52
CA PHE A 33 0.92 2.54 -1.64
C PHE A 33 0.24 2.64 -0.27
N PHE A 34 0.24 3.81 0.35
CA PHE A 34 -0.41 4.02 1.64
C PHE A 34 -1.92 3.73 1.61
N GLU A 35 -2.64 4.17 0.57
CA GLU A 35 -4.09 3.90 0.46
C GLU A 35 -4.37 2.40 0.25
N GLU A 36 -3.53 1.68 -0.49
CA GLU A 36 -3.63 0.23 -0.61
C GLU A 36 -3.46 -0.45 0.75
N VAL A 37 -2.41 -0.11 1.51
CA VAL A 37 -2.20 -0.63 2.87
C VAL A 37 -3.39 -0.29 3.78
N ARG A 38 -3.82 0.97 3.80
CA ARG A 38 -4.96 1.44 4.58
C ARG A 38 -6.23 0.66 4.29
N SER A 39 -6.49 0.29 3.03
CA SER A 39 -7.70 -0.44 2.63
C SER A 39 -7.80 -1.85 3.24
N HIS A 40 -6.68 -2.42 3.67
CA HIS A 40 -6.59 -3.75 4.27
C HIS A 40 -6.56 -3.72 5.81
N LEU A 41 -6.43 -2.54 6.42
CA LEU A 41 -6.31 -2.37 7.87
C LEU A 41 -7.64 -1.93 8.49
N SER A 42 -7.89 -2.43 9.70
CA SER A 42 -8.93 -1.85 10.55
C SER A 42 -8.49 -0.46 11.06
N PRO A 43 -9.42 0.39 11.55
CA PRO A 43 -9.04 1.70 12.10
C PRO A 43 -8.04 1.60 13.27
N GLU A 44 -8.11 0.54 14.07
CA GLU A 44 -7.20 0.30 15.19
C GLU A 44 -5.80 -0.09 14.68
N ASP A 45 -5.73 -1.04 13.74
CA ASP A 45 -4.46 -1.47 13.14
C ASP A 45 -3.80 -0.35 12.33
N LEU A 46 -4.59 0.55 11.75
CA LEU A 46 -4.09 1.72 11.02
C LEU A 46 -3.37 2.71 11.93
N GLU A 47 -3.89 2.95 13.15
CA GLU A 47 -3.21 3.82 14.11
C GLU A 47 -1.88 3.21 14.59
N ASP A 48 -1.83 1.89 14.81
CA ASP A 48 -0.58 1.20 15.14
C ASP A 48 0.42 1.26 13.96
N TYR A 49 -0.04 1.04 12.73
CA TYR A 49 0.78 1.20 11.52
C TYR A 49 1.37 2.61 11.39
N LEU A 50 0.56 3.66 11.62
CA LEU A 50 1.01 5.06 11.58
C LEU A 50 1.95 5.42 12.72
N LYS A 51 1.85 4.73 13.87
CA LYS A 51 2.77 4.89 14.99
C LYS A 51 4.15 4.32 14.66
N GLU A 52 4.20 3.21 13.93
CA GLU A 52 5.45 2.63 13.43
C GLU A 52 6.00 3.39 12.21
N ASN A 53 5.14 4.02 11.41
CA ASN A 53 5.47 4.75 10.18
C ASN A 53 5.02 6.22 10.24
N PRO A 54 5.61 7.05 11.11
CA PRO A 54 5.15 8.43 11.34
C PRO A 54 5.22 9.32 10.09
N ASP A 55 6.15 9.06 9.18
CA ASP A 55 6.31 9.80 7.92
C ASP A 55 5.13 9.60 6.95
N GLU A 56 4.40 8.50 7.08
CA GLU A 56 3.26 8.18 6.22
C GLU A 56 1.97 8.89 6.68
N ARG A 57 1.99 9.50 7.86
CA ARG A 57 0.86 10.30 8.38
C ARG A 57 0.51 11.48 7.48
N LYS A 58 1.46 11.96 6.67
CA LYS A 58 1.23 12.97 5.63
C LYS A 58 0.23 12.48 4.56
N TYR A 59 0.24 11.19 4.24
CA TYR A 59 -0.68 10.59 3.28
C TYR A 59 -2.07 10.39 3.88
N TYR A 60 -2.15 9.98 5.16
CA TYR A 60 -3.42 9.90 5.89
C TYR A 60 -4.16 11.25 5.92
N ASN A 61 -3.47 12.32 6.31
CA ASN A 61 -4.06 13.66 6.36
C ASN A 61 -4.45 14.17 4.96
N SER A 62 -3.70 13.79 3.93
CA SER A 62 -3.99 14.17 2.54
C SER A 62 -5.22 13.43 2.00
N SER A 63 -5.38 12.14 2.30
CA SER A 63 -6.54 11.36 1.86
C SER A 63 -7.82 11.74 2.61
N GLU A 64 -7.73 12.04 3.91
CA GLU A 64 -8.85 12.59 4.69
C GLU A 64 -9.29 13.97 4.18
N GLN A 65 -8.36 14.85 3.79
CA GLN A 65 -8.69 16.14 3.18
C GLN A 65 -9.42 15.98 1.84
N ARG A 66 -9.04 14.99 1.01
CA ARG A 66 -9.75 14.69 -0.25
C ARG A 66 -11.17 14.17 -0.01
N LYS A 67 -11.39 13.40 1.05
CA LYS A 67 -12.72 12.90 1.44
C LYS A 67 -13.61 14.02 2.01
N ASN A 68 -13.03 14.93 2.81
CA ASN A 68 -13.77 16.01 3.47
C ASN A 68 -13.93 17.27 2.61
N GLY A 69 -13.07 17.50 1.60
CA GLY A 69 -13.13 18.62 0.66
C GLY A 69 -14.27 18.55 -0.37
N GLY A 70 -15.02 17.44 -0.42
CA GLY A 70 -16.18 17.27 -1.30
C GLY A 70 -17.47 17.98 -0.83
N LYS A 71 -17.46 18.67 0.32
CA LYS A 71 -18.58 19.48 0.84
C LYS A 71 -18.19 20.95 0.99
N SER A 72 -17.85 21.61 -0.11
CA SER A 72 -18.01 23.06 -0.19
C SER A 72 -18.20 23.46 -1.65
N GLY A 73 -19.44 23.74 -2.05
CA GLY A 73 -19.73 24.19 -3.39
C GLY A 73 -21.12 23.84 -3.91
N ARG A 74 -22.17 24.34 -3.24
CA ARG A 74 -23.33 25.00 -3.86
C ARG A 74 -24.17 25.67 -2.79
#